data_AF-C5FXS1-F1
#
_entry.id   AF-C5FXS1-F1
#
_cell.length_a   1.000
_cell.length_b   1.000
_cell.length_c   1.000
_cell.angle_alpha   90.00
_cell.angle_beta   90.00
_cell.angle_gamma   90.00
#
_symmetry.space_group_name_H-M   'P 1'
#
loop_
_entity.id
_entity.type
_entity.pdbx_description
1 polymer ?
#
loop_
_entity_poly.entity_id
_entity_poly.type
_entity_poly.pdbx_seq_one_letter_code
_entity_poly.pdbx_strand_id
1 'polypeptide(L)'
;MSAPAYYELYRGSSIGLSLTDTLDDLINEGRIEPQLAMKILSNFDRVITEVLADKVKCKLSFKGHLDTYRFCDEVWTFLVKDVTFKLDDQSTLHADKVKIVGCNSKRPGEV
;
A
#
# COMPACT_ATOMS: atom_id res chain seq x y z
N MET A 1 19.77 8.51 14.88
CA MET A 1 19.68 7.45 13.85
C MET A 1 18.21 7.31 13.50
N SER A 2 17.80 7.80 12.33
CA SER A 2 16.42 7.63 11.85
C SER A 2 16.19 6.15 11.59
N ALA A 3 15.16 5.56 12.20
CA ALA A 3 14.72 4.21 11.85
C ALA A 3 14.48 4.13 10.33
N PRO A 4 14.74 2.98 9.68
CA PRO A 4 14.41 2.83 8.27
C PRO A 4 12.92 3.17 8.09
N ALA A 5 12.65 4.21 7.30
CA ALA A 5 11.30 4.68 7.06
C ALA A 5 10.59 3.69 6.13
N TYR A 6 9.70 2.88 6.68
CA TYR A 6 8.80 2.07 5.88
C TYR A 6 7.80 2.98 5.16
N TYR A 7 7.40 2.62 3.94
CA TYR A 7 6.40 3.40 3.22
C TYR A 7 5.06 3.33 3.93
N GLU A 8 4.44 4.49 4.13
CA GLU A 8 3.07 4.61 4.64
C GLU A 8 2.02 4.31 3.55
N LEU A 9 2.45 3.89 2.35
CA LEU A 9 1.61 3.59 1.19
C LEU A 9 0.44 2.66 1.54
N TYR A 10 0.71 1.63 2.34
CA TYR A 10 -0.28 0.61 2.68
C TYR A 10 -1.32 1.10 3.70
N ARG A 11 -1.15 2.26 4.33
CA ARG A 11 -2.22 2.87 5.16
C ARG A 11 -3.44 3.24 4.33
N GLY A 12 -3.28 3.50 3.03
CA GLY A 12 -4.39 3.74 2.09
C GLY A 12 -5.08 2.46 1.57
N SER A 13 -4.64 1.28 2.00
CA SER A 13 -5.33 0.02 1.70
C SER A 13 -6.57 -0.15 2.57
N SER A 14 -7.50 -1.05 2.21
CA SER A 14 -8.71 -1.30 3.01
C SER A 14 -8.38 -1.64 4.47
N ILE A 15 -7.37 -2.48 4.72
CA ILE A 15 -6.94 -2.83 6.09
C ILE A 15 -6.29 -1.65 6.82
N GLY A 16 -5.51 -0.82 6.11
CA GLY A 16 -4.88 0.37 6.67
C GLY A 16 -5.90 1.46 7.04
N LEU A 17 -6.91 1.66 6.19
CA LEU A 17 -8.03 2.56 6.44
C LEU A 17 -8.82 2.10 7.66
N SER A 18 -9.24 0.83 7.70
CA SER A 18 -9.97 0.29 8.86
C SER A 18 -9.18 0.41 10.17
N LEU A 19 -7.85 0.23 10.13
CA LEU A 19 -6.99 0.46 11.30
C LEU A 19 -6.98 1.94 11.69
N THR A 20 -6.83 2.85 10.73
CA THR A 20 -6.79 4.29 10.99
C THR A 20 -8.12 4.79 11.58
N ASP A 21 -9.24 4.39 10.98
CA ASP A 21 -10.58 4.72 11.47
C ASP A 21 -10.78 4.23 12.92
N THR A 22 -10.36 3.00 13.21
CA THR A 22 -10.45 2.43 14.57
C THR A 22 -9.59 3.20 15.57
N LEU A 23 -8.38 3.62 15.16
CA LEU A 23 -7.49 4.40 16.02
C LEU A 23 -8.07 5.79 16.30
N ASP A 24 -8.66 6.43 15.30
CA ASP A 24 -9.31 7.73 15.44
C ASP A 24 -10.51 7.65 16.38
N ASP A 25 -11.33 6.61 16.29
CA ASP A 25 -12.44 6.37 17.23
C ASP A 25 -11.93 6.22 18.67
N LEU A 26 -10.88 5.43 18.90
CA LEU A 26 -10.30 5.24 20.23
C LEU A 26 -9.70 6.53 20.82
N ILE A 27 -9.15 7.41 19.97
CA ILE A 27 -8.67 8.73 20.37
C ILE A 27 -9.85 9.63 20.75
N ASN A 28 -10.90 9.65 19.93
CA ASN A 28 -12.10 10.46 20.16
C ASN A 28 -12.83 10.05 21.45
N GLU A 29 -12.81 8.76 21.79
CA GLU A 29 -13.33 8.21 23.06
C GLU A 29 -12.39 8.48 24.26
N GLY A 30 -11.21 9.06 24.06
CA GLY A 30 -10.21 9.32 25.11
C GLY A 30 -9.57 8.04 25.66
N ARG A 31 -9.63 6.93 24.92
CA ARG A 31 -9.12 5.61 25.35
C ARG A 31 -7.63 5.44 25.06
N ILE A 32 -7.12 6.09 24.02
CA ILE A 32 -5.70 6.12 23.69
C ILE A 32 -5.25 7.54 23.35
N GLU A 33 -3.97 7.81 23.62
CA GLU A 33 -3.32 9.06 23.20
C GLU A 33 -2.91 9.01 21.72
N PRO A 34 -2.95 10.14 20.98
CA PRO A 34 -2.52 10.20 19.58
C PRO A 34 -1.09 9.68 19.34
N GLN A 35 -0.19 9.88 20.32
CA GLN A 35 1.18 9.38 20.24
C GLN A 35 1.25 7.84 20.21
N LEU A 36 0.32 7.15 20.88
CA LEU A 36 0.24 5.70 20.83
C LEU A 36 -0.27 5.22 19.48
N ALA A 37 -1.29 5.87 18.91
CA ALA A 37 -1.79 5.56 17.57
C ALA A 37 -0.69 5.67 16.50
N MET A 38 0.13 6.72 16.54
CA MET A 38 1.27 6.88 15.63
C MET A 38 2.29 5.73 15.74
N LYS A 39 2.53 5.22 16.96
CA LYS A 39 3.40 4.03 17.16
C LYS A 39 2.77 2.76 16.60
N ILE A 40 1.45 2.62 16.69
CA ILE A 40 0.72 1.48 16.11
C ILE A 40 0.81 1.54 14.58
N LEU A 41 0.57 2.69 13.97
CA LEU A 41 0.69 2.89 12.52
C LEU A 41 2.12 2.62 12.02
N SER A 42 3.14 3.11 12.74
CA SER A 42 4.54 2.83 12.40
C SER A 42 4.87 1.33 12.44
N ASN A 43 4.27 0.59 13.39
CA ASN A 43 4.40 -0.87 13.43
C ASN A 43 3.64 -1.55 12.29
N PHE A 44 2.46 -1.05 11.94
CA PHE A 44 1.70 -1.54 10.81
C PHE A 44 2.49 -1.41 9.50
N ASP A 45 3.10 -0.26 9.23
CA ASP A 45 3.88 -0.03 7.99
C ASP A 45 5.03 -1.04 7.84
N ARG A 46 5.71 -1.33 8.95
CA ARG A 46 6.75 -2.36 9.00
C ARG A 46 6.19 -3.75 8.74
N VAL A 47 5.17 -4.15 9.50
CA VAL A 47 4.65 -5.52 9.50
C VAL A 47 4.00 -5.86 8.15
N ILE A 48 3.22 -4.95 7.56
CA ILE A 48 2.58 -5.21 6.26
C ILE A 48 3.62 -5.41 5.16
N THR A 49 4.69 -4.59 5.16
CA THR A 49 5.78 -4.71 4.18
C THR A 49 6.49 -6.06 4.31
N GLU A 50 6.82 -6.48 5.53
CA GLU A 50 7.46 -7.76 5.81
C GLU A 50 6.57 -8.96 5.42
N VAL A 51 5.28 -8.92 5.78
CA VAL A 51 4.32 -9.99 5.49
C VAL A 51 4.09 -10.13 3.98
N LEU A 52 3.93 -9.02 3.26
CA LEU A 52 3.77 -9.04 1.81
C LEU A 52 5.00 -9.64 1.12
N ALA A 53 6.22 -9.29 1.56
CA ALA A 53 7.45 -9.83 0.99
C ALA A 53 7.66 -11.32 1.31
N ASP A 54 7.39 -11.74 2.56
CA ASP A 54 7.68 -13.09 3.02
C ASP A 54 6.58 -14.09 2.64
N LYS A 55 5.31 -13.74 2.83
CA LYS A 55 4.18 -14.68 2.77
C LYS A 55 3.45 -14.69 1.43
N VAL A 56 3.41 -13.58 0.70
CA VAL A 56 2.66 -13.50 -0.56
C VAL A 56 3.52 -14.01 -1.72
N LYS A 57 3.05 -15.08 -2.38
CA LYS A 57 3.73 -15.71 -3.52
C LYS A 57 2.93 -15.68 -4.82
N CYS A 58 1.65 -15.29 -4.74
CA CYS A 58 0.80 -15.19 -5.91
C CYS A 58 1.33 -14.13 -6.88
N LYS A 59 1.15 -14.41 -8.16
CA LYS A 59 1.48 -13.51 -9.25
C LYS A 59 0.19 -13.14 -9.97
N LEU A 60 0.25 -11.99 -10.63
CA LEU A 60 -0.78 -11.56 -11.55
C LEU A 60 -0.11 -10.93 -12.76
N SER A 61 -0.78 -10.99 -13.89
CA SER A 61 -0.44 -10.18 -15.07
C SER A 61 -1.64 -9.32 -15.43
N PHE A 62 -1.41 -8.17 -16.05
CA PHE A 62 -2.49 -7.32 -16.50
C PHE A 62 -2.17 -6.68 -17.84
N LYS A 63 -3.23 -6.35 -18.58
CA LYS A 63 -3.19 -5.56 -19.81
C LYS A 63 -4.26 -4.48 -19.73
N GLY A 64 -4.00 -3.32 -20.30
CA GLY A 64 -4.94 -2.20 -20.36
C GLY A 64 -4.34 -1.02 -21.11
N HIS A 65 -5.09 0.06 -21.19
CA HIS A 65 -4.70 1.29 -21.87
C HIS A 65 -4.19 2.33 -20.86
N LEU A 66 -2.94 2.76 -20.99
CA LEU A 66 -2.39 3.81 -20.14
C LEU A 66 -3.09 5.14 -20.45
N ASP A 67 -3.74 5.73 -19.45
CA ASP A 67 -4.41 7.03 -19.54
C ASP A 67 -3.43 8.17 -19.24
N THR A 68 -2.75 8.08 -18.08
CA THR A 68 -1.70 9.03 -17.69
C THR A 68 -0.76 8.40 -16.68
N TYR A 69 0.44 8.97 -16.54
CA TYR A 69 1.44 8.55 -15.57
C TYR A 69 2.12 9.77 -14.93
N ARG A 70 2.69 9.56 -13.74
CA ARG A 70 3.51 10.53 -13.03
C ARG A 70 4.60 9.82 -12.26
N PHE A 71 5.80 10.40 -12.28
CA PHE A 71 6.90 10.04 -11.40
C PHE A 71 7.32 11.29 -10.62
N CYS A 72 7.26 11.22 -9.30
CA CYS A 72 7.66 12.29 -8.38
C CYS A 72 8.09 11.65 -7.06
N ASP A 73 9.16 12.14 -6.45
CA ASP A 73 9.68 11.65 -5.16
C ASP A 73 9.84 10.12 -5.08
N GLU A 74 10.37 9.53 -6.14
CA GLU A 74 10.55 8.07 -6.28
C GLU A 74 9.26 7.23 -6.25
N VAL A 75 8.11 7.87 -6.42
CA VAL A 75 6.80 7.21 -6.50
C VAL A 75 6.25 7.30 -7.92
N TRP A 76 5.97 6.13 -8.49
CA TRP A 76 5.21 6.01 -9.73
C TRP A 76 3.72 5.98 -9.46
N THR A 77 2.95 6.74 -10.23
CA THR A 77 1.49 6.64 -10.28
C THR A 77 1.05 6.47 -11.73
N PHE A 78 0.27 5.43 -12.00
CA PHE A 78 -0.34 5.17 -13.30
C PHE A 78 -1.87 5.18 -13.16
N LEU A 79 -2.57 5.78 -14.11
CA LEU A 79 -3.98 5.55 -14.33
C LEU A 79 -4.12 4.72 -15.61
N VAL A 80 -4.75 3.56 -15.50
CA VAL A 80 -4.93 2.61 -16.60
C VAL A 80 -6.42 2.37 -16.79
N LYS A 81 -6.88 2.37 -18.04
CA LYS A 81 -8.27 2.12 -18.45
C LYS A 81 -8.41 0.73 -19.09
N ASP A 82 -9.62 0.19 -19.03
CA ASP A 82 -10.01 -1.09 -19.63
C ASP A 82 -9.02 -2.20 -19.30
N VAL A 83 -8.82 -2.41 -17.99
CA VAL A 83 -7.79 -3.32 -17.48
C VAL A 83 -8.35 -4.73 -17.36
N THR A 84 -7.63 -5.70 -17.91
CA THR A 84 -7.86 -7.12 -17.67
C THR A 84 -6.70 -7.69 -16.86
N PHE A 85 -7.00 -8.17 -15.66
CA PHE A 85 -6.08 -8.94 -14.82
C PHE A 85 -6.24 -10.43 -15.10
N LYS A 86 -5.13 -11.17 -15.09
CA LYS A 86 -5.07 -12.62 -15.09
C LYS A 86 -4.36 -13.08 -13.83
N LEU A 87 -5.05 -13.89 -13.03
CA LEU A 87 -4.52 -14.47 -11.80
C LEU A 87 -3.91 -15.85 -12.06
N ASP A 88 -3.20 -16.40 -11.06
CA ASP A 88 -2.53 -17.70 -11.17
C ASP A 88 -3.49 -18.88 -11.37
N ASP A 89 -4.73 -18.78 -10.90
CA ASP A 89 -5.79 -19.77 -11.09
C ASP A 89 -6.46 -19.69 -12.47
N GLN A 90 -5.87 -18.90 -13.39
CA GLN A 90 -6.39 -18.58 -14.73
C GLN A 90 -7.70 -17.77 -14.72
N SER A 91 -8.18 -17.34 -13.56
CA SER A 91 -9.31 -16.42 -13.51
C SER A 91 -8.93 -15.06 -14.07
N THR A 92 -9.92 -14.41 -14.67
CA THR A 92 -9.75 -13.08 -15.28
C THR A 92 -10.68 -12.09 -14.63
N LEU A 93 -10.14 -10.94 -14.23
CA LEU A 93 -10.91 -9.84 -13.66
C LEU A 93 -10.82 -8.64 -14.61
N HIS A 94 -11.94 -7.93 -14.78
CA HIS A 94 -12.00 -6.71 -15.57
C HIS A 94 -12.27 -5.49 -14.68
N ALA A 95 -11.65 -4.36 -15.01
CA ALA A 95 -11.90 -3.08 -14.37
C ALA A 95 -11.79 -1.94 -15.39
N ASP A 96 -12.80 -1.07 -15.44
CA ASP A 96 -12.84 0.06 -16.37
C ASP A 96 -11.69 1.05 -16.12
N LYS A 97 -11.29 1.24 -14.86
CA LYS A 97 -10.22 2.17 -14.48
C LYS A 97 -9.51 1.71 -13.20
N VAL A 98 -8.19 1.73 -13.23
CA VAL A 98 -7.32 1.35 -12.10
C VAL A 98 -6.26 2.44 -11.87
N LYS A 99 -6.03 2.78 -10.60
CA LYS A 99 -4.87 3.56 -10.17
C LYS A 99 -3.82 2.63 -9.58
N ILE A 100 -2.62 2.64 -10.15
CA ILE A 100 -1.48 1.87 -9.65
C ILE A 100 -0.48 2.86 -9.04
N VAL A 101 -0.10 2.64 -7.78
CA VAL A 101 0.93 3.41 -7.08
C VAL A 101 2.06 2.47 -6.69
N GLY A 102 3.27 2.77 -7.15
CA GLY A 102 4.46 1.96 -6.88
C GLY A 102 5.57 2.82 -6.28
N CYS A 103 6.06 2.40 -5.12
CA CYS A 103 7.25 2.98 -4.49
C CYS A 103 8.51 2.21 -4.90
N ASN A 104 9.66 2.86 -4.81
CA ASN A 104 10.95 2.21 -5.00
C ASN A 104 11.12 1.03 -4.01
N SER A 105 11.67 -0.09 -4.48
CA SER A 105 11.84 -1.29 -3.66
C SER A 105 13.13 -1.29 -2.83
N LYS A 106 14.00 -0.30 -3.03
CA LYS A 106 15.24 -0.15 -2.25
C LYS A 106 14.90 0.04 -0.77
N ARG A 107 15.55 -0.73 0.10
CA ARG A 107 15.39 -0.54 1.54
C ARG A 107 16.04 0.79 1.94
N PRO A 108 15.49 1.54 2.91
CA PRO A 108 16.16 2.72 3.45
C PRO A 108 17.56 2.36 3.94
N GLY A 109 18.61 2.83 3.25
CA GLY A 109 20.01 2.57 3.57
C GLY A 109 20.77 1.66 2.59
N GLU A 110 20.13 1.09 1.56
CA GLU A 110 20.83 0.40 0.47
C GLU A 110 21.19 1.39 -0.67
N VAL A 111 22.49 1.52 -0.96
CA VAL A 111 23.03 2.32 -2.08
C VAL A 111 22.84 1.57 -3.40
#